data_AF-A0A529XRK7-F1
#
_entry.id   AF-A0A529XRK7-F1
#
_cell.length_a   1.000
_cell.length_b   1.000
_cell.length_c   1.000
_cell.angle_alpha   90.00
_cell.angle_beta   90.00
_cell.angle_gamma   90.00
#
_symmetry.space_group_name_H-M   'P 1'
#
loop_
_entity.id
_entity.type
_entity.pdbx_description
1 polymer ?
#
loop_
_entity_poly.entity_id
_entity_poly.type
_entity_poly.pdbx_seq_one_letter_code
_entity_poly.pdbx_strand_id
1 'polypeptide(L)'
;LGYCAVHPEISSALEATAFALSAAGASVEAIDLGMDADDAELVSNASMVWMAAHYGDLRDRKPEQLSQLTLRMIDIGRTFNAAHIKRVDFVRAKLWQKLAVIFANYDVLLCPT
;
A
#
# COMPACT_ATOMS: atom_id res chain seq x y z
N LEU A 1 4.19 -2.91 -8.74
CA LEU A 1 3.76 -1.60 -8.18
C LEU A 1 4.75 -0.55 -8.65
N GLY A 2 4.49 0.05 -9.82
CA GLY A 2 5.48 0.82 -10.60
C GLY A 2 6.01 2.11 -9.96
N TYR A 3 5.61 2.45 -8.73
CA TYR A 3 6.04 3.65 -8.02
C TYR A 3 7.20 3.43 -7.04
N CYS A 4 7.45 2.18 -6.62
CA CYS A 4 8.57 1.85 -5.71
C CYS A 4 9.82 1.47 -6.49
N ALA A 5 10.99 1.84 -5.95
CA ALA A 5 12.24 1.22 -6.37
C ALA A 5 12.22 -0.27 -6.00
N VAL A 6 12.46 -1.14 -6.98
CA VAL A 6 12.56 -2.58 -6.78
C VAL A 6 14.03 -2.97 -6.93
N HIS A 7 14.56 -3.74 -5.97
CA HIS A 7 15.92 -4.23 -6.05
C HIS A 7 16.09 -5.10 -7.31
N PRO A 8 17.21 -4.99 -8.06
CA PRO A 8 17.38 -5.73 -9.32
C PRO A 8 17.15 -7.23 -9.19
N GLU A 9 17.60 -7.85 -8.10
CA GLU A 9 17.39 -9.29 -7.85
C GLU A 9 15.90 -9.65 -7.70
N ILE A 10 15.10 -8.77 -7.10
CA ILE A 10 13.65 -8.97 -6.96
C ILE A 10 12.96 -8.81 -8.31
N SER A 11 13.38 -7.85 -9.14
CA SER A 11 12.87 -7.70 -10.52
C SER A 11 13.15 -8.96 -11.33
N SER A 12 14.40 -9.44 -11.30
CA SER A 12 14.80 -10.66 -12.00
C SER A 12 14.03 -11.89 -11.53
N ALA A 13 13.80 -12.03 -10.21
CA ALA A 13 13.01 -13.13 -9.67
C ALA A 13 11.53 -13.06 -10.07
N LEU A 14 10.96 -11.85 -10.12
CA LEU A 14 9.59 -11.61 -10.57
C LEU A 14 9.43 -11.96 -12.06
N GLU A 15 10.37 -11.53 -12.91
CA GLU A 15 10.40 -11.82 -14.35
C GLU A 15 10.57 -13.32 -14.61
N ALA A 16 11.46 -14.00 -13.88
CA ALA A 16 11.61 -15.45 -13.96
C ALA A 16 10.33 -16.19 -13.54
N THR A 17 9.64 -15.71 -12.51
CA THR A 17 8.37 -16.26 -12.07
C THR A 17 7.28 -16.07 -13.12
N ALA A 18 7.18 -14.87 -13.70
CA ALA A 18 6.26 -14.57 -14.80
C ALA A 18 6.50 -15.48 -16.01
N PHE A 19 7.77 -15.69 -16.39
CA PHE A 19 8.14 -16.61 -17.46
C PHE A 19 7.74 -18.06 -17.15
N ALA A 20 8.03 -18.54 -15.94
CA ALA A 20 7.67 -19.91 -15.53
C ALA A 20 6.15 -20.15 -15.54
N LEU A 21 5.36 -19.17 -15.09
CA LEU A 21 3.90 -19.24 -15.17
C LEU A 21 3.42 -19.29 -16.62
N SER A 22 4.00 -18.47 -17.50
CA SER A 22 3.65 -18.47 -18.92
C SER A 22 4.02 -19.80 -19.60
N ALA A 23 5.20 -20.35 -19.31
CA ALA A 23 5.63 -21.66 -19.80
C ALA A 23 4.73 -22.81 -19.30
N ALA A 24 4.10 -22.65 -18.13
CA ALA A 24 3.11 -23.58 -17.59
C ALA A 24 1.69 -23.40 -18.19
N GLY A 25 1.51 -22.44 -19.11
CA GLY A 25 0.25 -22.22 -19.83
C GLY A 25 -0.57 -21.01 -19.36
N ALA A 26 -0.07 -20.20 -18.43
CA ALA A 26 -0.75 -18.97 -18.04
C ALA A 26 -0.58 -17.85 -19.09
N SER A 27 -1.61 -17.03 -19.28
CA SER A 27 -1.46 -15.74 -19.97
C SER A 27 -0.92 -14.72 -18.97
N VAL A 28 0.22 -14.10 -19.29
CA VAL A 28 0.88 -13.14 -18.39
C VAL A 28 1.05 -11.81 -19.13
N GLU A 29 0.49 -10.74 -18.56
CA GLU A 29 0.58 -9.38 -19.09
C GLU A 29 1.13 -8.43 -18.01
N ALA A 30 2.01 -7.50 -18.42
CA ALA A 30 2.47 -6.43 -17.56
C ALA A 30 1.42 -5.32 -17.53
N ILE A 31 0.89 -5.02 -16.34
CA ILE A 31 -0.15 -4.00 -16.14
C ILE A 31 0.43 -2.81 -15.40
N ASP A 32 0.16 -1.60 -15.92
CA ASP A 32 0.37 -0.36 -15.18
C ASP A 32 -0.91 0.05 -14.45
N LEU A 33 -0.85 0.13 -13.12
CA LEU A 33 -1.95 0.60 -12.28
C LEU A 33 -2.10 2.13 -12.31
N GLY A 34 -1.11 2.86 -12.84
CA GLY A 34 -1.07 4.32 -12.85
C GLY A 34 -1.21 4.89 -11.45
N MET A 35 -0.52 4.29 -10.49
CA MET A 35 -0.33 4.83 -9.14
C MET A 35 0.96 5.64 -9.13
N ASP A 36 0.90 6.86 -8.63
CA ASP A 36 2.08 7.67 -8.36
C ASP A 36 2.50 7.59 -6.88
N ALA A 37 3.61 8.25 -6.56
CA ALA A 37 4.16 8.27 -5.21
C ALA A 37 3.22 8.98 -4.22
N ASP A 38 2.49 10.01 -4.67
CA ASP A 38 1.57 10.80 -3.83
C ASP A 38 0.36 9.95 -3.41
N ASP A 39 -0.22 9.19 -4.35
CA ASP A 39 -1.29 8.23 -4.07
C ASP A 39 -0.82 7.18 -3.05
N ALA A 40 0.40 6.64 -3.20
CA ALA A 40 0.95 5.64 -2.30
C ALA A 40 1.28 6.19 -0.91
N GLU A 41 1.84 7.41 -0.83
CA GLU A 41 2.11 8.09 0.42
C GLU A 41 0.81 8.38 1.17
N LEU A 42 -0.21 8.89 0.47
CA LEU A 42 -1.50 9.20 1.07
C LEU A 42 -2.19 7.95 1.65
N VAL A 43 -2.15 6.82 0.93
CA VAL A 43 -2.66 5.55 1.44
C VAL A 43 -1.84 5.06 2.64
N SER A 44 -0.52 5.22 2.62
CA SER A 44 0.36 4.84 3.74
C SER A 44 0.10 5.68 4.99
N ASN A 45 -0.20 6.98 4.82
CA ASN A 45 -0.55 7.89 5.91
C ASN A 45 -1.83 7.48 6.66
N ALA A 46 -2.74 6.75 6.00
CA ALA A 46 -3.93 6.21 6.64
C ALA A 46 -3.59 5.27 7.81
N SER A 47 -2.49 4.51 7.69
CA SER A 47 -2.00 3.63 8.75
C SER A 47 -1.56 4.41 9.99
N MET A 48 -0.97 5.60 9.81
CA MET A 48 -0.56 6.47 10.93
C MET A 48 -1.79 7.01 11.68
N VAL A 49 -2.84 7.41 10.95
CA VAL A 49 -4.09 7.84 11.58
C VAL A 49 -4.79 6.69 12.29
N TRP A 50 -4.77 5.50 11.71
CA TRP A 50 -5.28 4.30 12.37
C TRP A 50 -4.54 4.04 13.70
N MET A 51 -3.21 4.13 13.71
CA MET A 51 -2.40 4.02 14.93
C MET A 51 -2.81 5.07 15.96
N ALA A 52 -2.97 6.33 15.56
CA ALA A 52 -3.38 7.41 16.46
C ALA A 52 -4.80 7.22 17.02
N ALA A 53 -5.73 6.76 16.19
CA ALA A 53 -7.11 6.50 16.60
C ALA A 53 -7.20 5.31 17.55
N HIS A 54 -6.41 4.25 17.32
CA HIS A 54 -6.49 3.02 18.09
C HIS A 54 -5.65 3.04 19.37
N TYR A 55 -4.44 3.62 19.32
CA TYR A 55 -3.48 3.61 20.44
C TYR A 55 -3.25 4.99 21.08
N GLY A 56 -3.97 6.03 20.66
CA GLY A 56 -3.77 7.39 21.17
C GLY A 56 -3.90 7.52 22.69
N ASP A 57 -4.93 6.91 23.29
CA ASP A 57 -5.11 6.95 24.75
C ASP A 57 -3.99 6.18 25.48
N LEU A 58 -3.55 5.05 24.92
CA LEU A 58 -2.44 4.27 25.48
C LEU A 58 -1.12 5.06 25.41
N ARG A 59 -0.86 5.75 24.30
CA ARG A 59 0.27 6.68 24.17
C ARG A 59 0.26 7.75 25.26
N ASP A 60 -0.90 8.31 25.58
CA ASP A 60 -0.99 9.42 26.53
C ASP A 60 -0.87 8.94 27.99
N ARG A 61 -1.34 7.72 28.28
CA ARG A 61 -1.35 7.18 29.66
C ARG A 61 -0.13 6.33 30.01
N LYS A 62 0.39 5.56 29.05
CA LYS A 62 1.46 4.56 29.25
C LYS A 62 2.40 4.50 28.03
N PRO A 63 3.05 5.61 27.64
CA PRO A 63 3.92 5.65 26.46
C PRO A 63 5.08 4.65 26.53
N GLU A 64 5.53 4.27 27.73
CA GLU A 64 6.59 3.29 27.96
C GLU A 64 6.23 1.87 27.50
N GLN A 65 4.94 1.58 27.28
CA GLN A 65 4.49 0.30 26.73
C GLN A 65 4.54 0.24 25.21
N LEU A 66 4.84 1.36 24.55
CA LEU A 66 4.90 1.47 23.10
C LEU A 66 6.33 1.59 22.62
N SER A 67 6.63 0.97 21.47
CA SER A 67 7.91 1.17 20.82
C SER A 67 8.09 2.63 20.37
N GLN A 68 9.34 3.10 20.28
CA GLN A 68 9.64 4.44 19.79
C GLN A 68 9.08 4.70 18.39
N LEU A 69 9.06 3.69 17.53
CA LEU A 69 8.46 3.80 16.21
C LEU A 69 6.94 4.03 16.31
N THR A 70 6.25 3.26 17.13
CA THR A 70 4.80 3.40 17.34
C THR A 70 4.44 4.78 17.88
N LEU A 71 5.20 5.31 18.83
CA LEU A 71 5.02 6.67 19.34
C LEU A 71 5.10 7.69 18.21
N ARG A 72 6.15 7.64 17.37
CA ARG A 72 6.31 8.54 16.22
C ARG A 72 5.17 8.42 15.21
N MET A 73 4.74 7.19 14.92
CA MET A 73 3.63 6.92 14.00
C MET A 73 2.32 7.56 14.49
N ILE A 74 2.03 7.45 15.80
CA ILE A 74 0.86 8.10 16.41
C ILE A 74 0.99 9.63 16.32
N ASP A 75 2.17 10.18 16.60
CA ASP A 75 2.42 11.63 16.56
C ASP A 75 2.13 12.20 15.17
N ILE A 76 2.67 11.54 14.14
CA ILE A 76 2.40 11.86 12.74
C ILE A 76 0.89 11.73 12.46
N GLY A 77 0.27 10.63 12.89
CA GLY A 77 -1.16 10.38 12.74
C GLY A 77 -2.04 11.52 13.28
N ARG A 78 -1.68 12.11 14.42
CA ARG A 78 -2.40 13.22 15.06
C ARG A 78 -2.30 14.54 14.32
N THR A 79 -1.35 14.68 13.38
CA THR A 79 -1.23 15.90 12.57
C THR A 79 -2.24 15.96 11.42
N PHE A 80 -2.84 14.83 11.04
CA PHE A 80 -3.82 14.78 9.96
C PHE A 80 -5.20 15.26 10.42
N ASN A 81 -5.83 16.11 9.62
CA ASN A 81 -7.19 16.57 9.85
C ASN A 81 -8.23 15.75 9.06
N ALA A 82 -9.51 16.00 9.33
CA ALA A 82 -10.61 15.29 8.67
C ALA A 82 -10.59 15.39 7.14
N ALA A 83 -10.14 16.51 6.58
CA ALA A 83 -10.04 16.68 5.13
C ALA A 83 -8.94 15.80 4.52
N HIS A 84 -7.79 15.65 5.19
CA HIS A 84 -6.75 14.71 4.77
C HIS A 84 -7.29 13.28 4.75
N ILE A 85 -7.97 12.86 5.82
CA ILE A 85 -8.58 11.53 5.88
C ILE A 85 -9.63 11.33 4.80
N LYS A 86 -10.46 12.34 4.51
CA LYS A 86 -11.45 12.19 3.45
C LYS A 86 -10.83 12.02 2.06
N ARG A 87 -9.68 12.64 1.78
CA ARG A 87 -8.96 12.43 0.51
C ARG A 87 -8.45 11.01 0.34
N VAL A 88 -8.00 10.37 1.44
CA VAL A 88 -7.60 8.95 1.43
C VAL A 88 -8.73 8.08 0.89
N ASP A 89 -9.97 8.31 1.32
CA ASP A 89 -11.13 7.53 0.84
C ASP A 89 -11.29 7.63 -0.68
N PHE A 90 -11.14 8.83 -1.24
CA PHE A 90 -11.29 9.05 -2.69
C PHE A 90 -10.21 8.35 -3.49
N VAL A 91 -8.95 8.42 -3.03
CA VAL A 91 -7.83 7.72 -3.68
C VAL A 91 -8.00 6.21 -3.58
N ARG A 92 -8.38 5.69 -2.40
CA ARG A 92 -8.66 4.26 -2.23
C ARG A 92 -9.81 3.79 -3.11
N ALA A 93 -10.89 4.57 -3.22
CA ALA A 93 -12.02 4.23 -4.09
C ALA A 93 -11.60 4.16 -5.56
N LYS A 94 -10.80 5.12 -6.03
CA LYS A 94 -10.24 5.14 -7.40
C LYS A 94 -9.35 3.91 -7.64
N LEU A 95 -8.49 3.56 -6.68
CA LEU A 95 -7.64 2.37 -6.78
C LEU A 95 -8.47 1.08 -6.84
N TRP A 96 -9.50 0.96 -6.00
CA TRP A 96 -10.41 -0.18 -6.00
C TRP A 96 -11.17 -0.32 -7.32
N GLN A 97 -11.62 0.79 -7.93
CA GLN A 97 -12.26 0.77 -9.24
C GLN A 97 -11.31 0.25 -10.32
N LYS A 98 -10.04 0.68 -10.31
CA LYS A 98 -9.03 0.16 -11.24
C LYS A 98 -8.77 -1.34 -11.04
N LEU A 99 -8.61 -1.78 -9.78
CA LEU A 99 -8.42 -3.18 -9.46
C LEU A 99 -9.62 -4.04 -9.87
N ALA A 100 -10.84 -3.54 -9.70
CA ALA A 100 -12.05 -4.24 -10.13
C ALA A 100 -12.07 -4.48 -11.64
N VAL A 101 -11.64 -3.50 -12.46
CA VAL A 101 -11.53 -3.67 -13.92
C VAL A 101 -10.46 -4.71 -14.27
N ILE A 102 -9.36 -4.75 -13.52
CA ILE A 102 -8.30 -5.75 -13.74
C ILE A 102 -8.82 -7.14 -13.38
N PHE A 103 -9.40 -7.33 -12.20
CA PHE A 103 -9.95 -8.63 -11.79
C PHE A 103 -11.17 -9.09 -12.60
N ALA A 104 -11.77 -8.22 -13.41
CA ALA A 104 -12.77 -8.62 -14.41
C ALA A 104 -12.15 -9.34 -15.61
N ASN A 105 -10.85 -9.14 -15.87
CA ASN A 105 -10.11 -9.68 -17.02
C ASN A 105 -8.98 -10.65 -16.64
N TYR A 106 -8.55 -10.65 -15.37
CA TYR A 106 -7.44 -11.42 -14.85
C TYR A 106 -7.83 -12.16 -13.57
N ASP A 107 -7.40 -13.41 -13.44
CA ASP A 107 -7.71 -14.22 -12.26
C ASP A 107 -6.85 -13.84 -11.03
N VAL A 108 -5.62 -13.39 -11.25
CA VAL A 108 -4.63 -13.14 -10.21
C VAL A 108 -3.70 -11.98 -10.54
N LEU A 109 -3.10 -11.39 -9.50
CA LEU A 109 -2.02 -10.43 -9.63
C LEU A 109 -0.70 -11.04 -9.13
N LEU A 110 0.36 -10.85 -9.90
CA LEU A 110 1.73 -11.19 -9.51
C LEU A 110 2.46 -9.90 -9.13
N CYS A 111 2.99 -9.82 -7.91
CA CYS A 111 3.81 -8.69 -7.45
C CYS A 111 4.90 -9.14 -6.48
N PRO A 112 5.98 -8.36 -6.32
CA PRO A 112 6.90 -8.52 -5.20
C PRO A 112 6.16 -8.38 -3.86
N THR A 113 6.58 -9.17 -2.86
CA THR A 113 6.07 -9.15 -1.48
C THR A 113 6.81 -8.17 -0.59
#